data_AF-A0AA36JTH4-F1
#
_entry.id   AF-A0AA36JTH4-F1
#
_cell.length_a   1.000
_cell.length_b   1.000
_cell.length_c   1.000
_cell.angle_alpha   90.00
_cell.angle_beta   90.00
_cell.angle_gamma   90.00
#
_symmetry.space_group_name_H-M   'P 1'
#
loop_
_entity.id
_entity.type
_entity.pdbx_description
1 polymer ?
#
loop_
_entity_poly.entity_id
_entity_poly.type
_entity_poly.pdbx_seq_one_letter_code
_entity_poly.pdbx_strand_id
1 'polypeptide(L)'
;MASCRRTLRRSFPARRGRGTRRDRRRAQQAHRQGLCQQGVAGIATLGFAGGGVLQRGLEAPTHRVAADVAPLTGCHGCRRKRSEVAHGHGEQLPDARLRSASGKGRGEEAFKDLPAAEMKMLNLAHAWLSLLLPHCLAKIDRVSFGIMTSEDLTRALEADPNMPLSRGKLAIPFIGKDVPSPTNEFAHPDIVIGLTILGYRYENLRLADIDEVMVRLLNDVRKEPGRAQDRPSAVLYRTWVTEAGGFLCDPSVPDAPKQSGKGVPPLALLQRSNETQMKDDIFKLLCGSTSVIQWYLEQLVFPKYMRFQCKKLSASGQELGAEMLFARRVGFSGTPTELLPKGLGRCHFAPGDDAAMFTTLTDPGVMSLKQVDGAWTVETLLEEVVAEDAEALIDTGALITGMSNLEVAQFLGGHKNFKKQAVVYLNEADSKMIYVKKTKSSMKLEDCGIPLTERFAFYDQVHTTGMDIQHKPDARAILTLGKDMVWRDYCQGAYRMRGINRGQRVVVYAIPEVSKLVEKALTDVAIRADAKRSPLVRLVVWLVLNGLRSEKVQAGMLRSQDSHTLWRRPAFVWLQEHAEEAATEEAKKHLDIFEESRWTST
;
A
#
# COMPACT_ATOMS: atom_id res chain seq x y z
N MET A 1 -6.45 4.90 -56.88
CA MET A 1 -5.48 6.02 -56.85
C MET A 1 -4.45 5.68 -55.77
N ALA A 2 -3.46 4.84 -56.07
CA ALA A 2 -2.14 5.13 -56.66
C ALA A 2 -1.11 5.66 -55.63
N SER A 3 0.03 4.94 -55.55
CA SER A 3 1.28 5.24 -54.81
C SER A 3 1.30 4.83 -53.33
N CYS A 4 2.24 4.05 -52.77
CA CYS A 4 3.47 3.45 -53.29
C CYS A 4 3.90 2.31 -52.33
N ARG A 5 4.10 1.10 -52.86
CA ARG A 5 4.86 0.01 -52.21
C ARG A 5 6.33 0.14 -52.63
N ARG A 6 7.27 0.13 -51.67
CA ARG A 6 8.69 -0.23 -51.88
C ARG A 6 9.18 -1.01 -50.64
N THR A 7 9.24 -2.34 -50.71
CA THR A 7 10.45 -3.18 -50.93
C THR A 7 11.56 -2.99 -49.90
N LEU A 8 11.86 -4.06 -49.14
CA LEU A 8 13.17 -4.75 -49.18
C LEU A 8 13.13 -6.08 -48.40
N ARG A 9 13.07 -7.20 -49.14
CA ARG A 9 13.59 -8.52 -48.74
C ARG A 9 15.05 -8.58 -49.19
N ARG A 10 15.96 -9.07 -48.34
CA ARG A 10 17.25 -9.73 -48.66
C ARG A 10 17.82 -10.30 -47.35
N SER A 11 17.71 -11.62 -47.11
CA SER A 11 18.68 -12.68 -47.43
C SER A 11 19.84 -12.81 -46.42
N PHE A 12 19.75 -13.78 -45.50
CA PHE A 12 20.86 -14.27 -44.69
C PHE A 12 21.51 -15.49 -45.37
N PRO A 13 22.84 -15.55 -45.55
CA PRO A 13 23.50 -16.77 -46.02
C PRO A 13 23.80 -17.69 -44.84
N ALA A 14 23.44 -18.97 -44.98
CA ALA A 14 23.88 -20.03 -44.10
C ALA A 14 25.35 -20.37 -44.38
N ARG A 15 26.24 -20.20 -43.38
CA ARG A 15 27.57 -20.82 -43.36
C ARG A 15 27.66 -21.81 -42.21
N ARG A 16 27.81 -23.10 -42.55
CA ARG A 16 28.20 -24.17 -41.64
C ARG A 16 29.68 -24.02 -41.28
N GLY A 17 29.99 -23.77 -40.01
CA GLY A 17 31.34 -23.82 -39.45
C GLY A 17 31.39 -24.78 -38.27
N ARG A 18 32.24 -25.80 -38.33
CA ARG A 18 32.50 -26.75 -37.23
C ARG A 18 33.32 -26.06 -36.13
N GLY A 19 32.69 -25.69 -35.02
CA GLY A 19 33.35 -25.18 -33.81
C GLY A 19 33.70 -26.31 -32.83
N THR A 20 34.94 -26.34 -32.36
CA THR A 20 35.48 -27.39 -31.48
C THR A 20 35.01 -27.21 -30.02
N ARG A 21 35.10 -28.28 -29.20
CA ARG A 21 34.66 -28.32 -27.78
C ARG A 21 35.26 -27.21 -26.88
N ARG A 22 36.32 -26.52 -27.31
CA ARG A 22 36.95 -25.42 -26.56
C ARG A 22 36.21 -24.08 -26.71
N ASP A 23 35.56 -23.84 -27.85
CA ASP A 23 34.81 -22.60 -28.10
C ASP A 23 33.46 -22.56 -27.38
N ARG A 24 32.85 -23.72 -27.14
CA ARG A 24 31.60 -23.82 -26.34
C ARG A 24 31.80 -23.47 -24.86
N ARG A 25 33.00 -23.70 -24.29
CA ARG A 25 33.30 -23.34 -22.89
C ARG A 25 33.59 -21.84 -22.72
N ARG A 26 34.25 -21.20 -23.69
CA ARG A 26 34.42 -19.73 -23.69
C ARG A 26 33.11 -18.99 -23.97
N ALA A 27 32.25 -19.51 -24.84
CA ALA A 27 30.92 -18.95 -25.08
C ALA A 27 30.01 -19.06 -23.84
N GLN A 28 30.03 -20.16 -23.09
CA GLN A 28 29.27 -20.30 -21.83
C GLN A 28 29.80 -19.41 -20.69
N GLN A 29 31.09 -19.08 -20.67
CA GLN A 29 31.69 -18.20 -19.67
C GLN A 29 31.47 -16.71 -20.01
N ALA A 30 31.48 -16.35 -21.29
CA ALA A 30 31.09 -15.02 -21.77
C ALA A 30 29.58 -14.75 -21.64
N HIS A 31 28.73 -15.77 -21.82
CA HIS A 31 27.28 -15.63 -21.64
C HIS A 31 26.86 -15.45 -20.16
N ARG A 32 27.69 -15.90 -19.21
CA ARG A 32 27.50 -15.66 -17.76
C ARG A 32 27.95 -14.27 -17.29
N GLN A 33 28.80 -13.59 -18.05
CA GLN A 33 29.28 -12.23 -17.71
C GLN A 33 28.62 -11.12 -18.57
N GLY A 34 28.12 -11.44 -19.77
CA GLY A 34 27.56 -10.46 -20.71
C GLY A 34 26.07 -10.14 -20.57
N LEU A 35 25.28 -10.90 -19.80
CA LEU A 35 23.85 -10.62 -19.60
C LEU A 35 23.56 -9.51 -18.57
N CYS A 36 24.60 -8.95 -17.94
CA CYS A 36 24.44 -7.93 -16.90
C CYS A 36 24.68 -6.49 -17.39
N GLN A 37 24.99 -6.26 -18.68
CA GLN A 37 25.49 -4.94 -19.12
C GLN A 37 24.80 -4.23 -20.28
N GLN A 38 23.98 -4.83 -21.15
CA GLN A 38 23.34 -4.04 -22.22
C GLN A 38 21.98 -4.60 -22.66
N GLY A 39 20.95 -3.73 -22.67
CA GLY A 39 19.72 -3.94 -23.43
C GLY A 39 18.42 -3.50 -22.77
N VAL A 40 18.20 -2.19 -22.56
CA VAL A 40 16.83 -1.64 -22.51
C VAL A 40 16.81 -0.36 -23.34
N ALA A 41 16.62 -0.54 -24.65
CA ALA A 41 16.18 0.52 -25.54
C ALA A 41 15.03 -0.04 -26.37
N GLY A 42 13.83 0.50 -26.17
CA GLY A 42 12.65 0.25 -27.01
C GLY A 42 11.89 -1.05 -26.74
N ILE A 43 11.31 -1.20 -25.54
CA ILE A 43 10.19 -2.11 -25.30
C ILE A 43 9.16 -1.34 -24.47
N ALA A 44 7.89 -1.36 -24.88
CA ALA A 44 6.79 -0.80 -24.12
C ALA A 44 6.71 -1.53 -22.76
N THR A 45 7.24 -0.88 -21.72
CA THR A 45 7.14 -1.34 -20.35
C THR A 45 5.73 -1.07 -19.85
N LEU A 46 4.84 -2.07 -19.93
CA LEU A 46 3.69 -2.12 -19.04
C LEU A 46 4.23 -2.50 -17.67
N GLY A 47 4.69 -1.49 -16.94
CA GLY A 47 5.08 -1.63 -15.55
C GLY A 47 3.85 -2.01 -14.74
N PHE A 48 3.76 -3.26 -14.32
CA PHE A 48 2.96 -3.63 -13.15
C PHE A 48 3.68 -3.13 -11.89
N ALA A 49 3.77 -1.81 -11.74
CA ALA A 49 3.92 -1.15 -10.45
C ALA A 49 2.50 -1.07 -9.85
N GLY A 50 2.01 -2.21 -9.42
CA GLY A 50 0.62 -2.38 -9.02
C GLY A 50 0.41 -3.65 -8.21
N GLY A 51 1.42 -4.05 -7.43
CA GLY A 51 1.18 -4.89 -6.26
C GLY A 51 0.53 -4.02 -5.18
N GLY A 52 -0.73 -3.66 -5.37
CA GLY A 52 -1.53 -3.10 -4.29
C GLY A 52 -1.48 -4.09 -3.14
N VAL A 53 -0.84 -3.69 -2.04
CA VAL A 53 -0.71 -4.50 -0.85
C VAL A 53 -2.11 -4.67 -0.24
N LEU A 54 -2.80 -5.74 -0.62
CA LEU A 54 -4.00 -6.23 0.03
C LEU A 54 -3.61 -6.83 1.40
N GLN A 55 -3.40 -5.95 2.39
CA GLN A 55 -3.20 -6.32 3.79
C GLN A 55 -4.52 -6.73 4.47
N ARG A 56 -4.39 -7.74 5.34
CA ARG A 56 -5.49 -8.55 5.91
C ARG A 56 -6.05 -7.94 7.21
N GLY A 57 -7.29 -8.31 7.52
CA GLY A 57 -7.83 -8.27 8.88
C GLY A 57 -7.31 -9.44 9.72
N LEU A 58 -7.11 -9.21 11.02
CA LEU A 58 -6.84 -10.23 12.03
C LEU A 58 -8.15 -10.88 12.49
N GLU A 59 -8.18 -12.21 12.58
CA GLU A 59 -9.23 -12.97 13.26
C GLU A 59 -9.16 -12.74 14.79
N ALA A 60 -10.31 -12.51 15.43
CA ALA A 60 -10.47 -12.46 16.87
C ALA A 60 -10.49 -13.88 17.48
N PRO A 61 -10.02 -14.07 18.74
CA PRO A 61 -9.79 -15.39 19.31
C PRO A 61 -11.10 -16.08 19.70
N THR A 62 -11.32 -17.29 19.19
CA THR A 62 -12.33 -18.20 19.74
C THR A 62 -11.68 -19.10 20.78
N HIS A 63 -12.16 -19.02 22.02
CA HIS A 63 -11.81 -19.95 23.09
C HIS A 63 -12.20 -21.39 22.68
N ARG A 64 -11.22 -22.31 22.62
CA ARG A 64 -11.48 -23.76 22.60
C ARG A 64 -11.36 -24.32 24.02
N VAL A 65 -12.43 -24.98 24.45
CA VAL A 65 -12.38 -25.95 25.55
C VAL A 65 -11.79 -27.25 25.00
N ALA A 66 -10.81 -27.77 25.73
CA ALA A 66 -10.05 -28.97 25.41
C ALA A 66 -10.90 -30.25 25.52
N ALA A 67 -10.57 -31.24 24.69
CA ALA A 67 -10.85 -32.65 25.01
C ALA A 67 -9.70 -33.49 24.43
N ASP A 68 -8.84 -33.96 25.34
CA ASP A 68 -7.80 -34.96 25.11
C ASP A 68 -8.41 -36.31 24.74
N VAL A 69 -7.76 -37.04 23.84
CA VAL A 69 -7.98 -38.48 23.69
C VAL A 69 -6.62 -39.18 23.51
N ALA A 70 -6.27 -39.99 24.51
CA ALA A 70 -5.29 -41.07 24.42
C ALA A 70 -6.04 -42.43 24.43
N PRO A 71 -5.46 -43.52 23.90
CA PRO A 71 -6.22 -44.67 23.41
C PRO A 71 -6.07 -45.92 24.29
N LEU A 72 -7.17 -46.63 24.60
CA LEU A 72 -7.11 -48.03 25.07
C LEU A 72 -8.36 -48.85 24.66
N THR A 73 -8.09 -49.86 23.81
CA THR A 73 -8.56 -51.28 23.82
C THR A 73 -9.93 -51.69 24.41
N GLY A 74 -10.69 -52.48 23.63
CA GLY A 74 -11.25 -53.76 24.12
C GLY A 74 -12.79 -53.94 24.20
N CYS A 75 -13.34 -54.58 23.16
CA CYS A 75 -14.36 -55.65 23.14
C CYS A 75 -15.82 -55.49 23.65
N HIS A 76 -16.70 -56.11 22.83
CA HIS A 76 -18.03 -56.68 23.06
C HIS A 76 -19.29 -55.80 23.21
N GLY A 77 -20.23 -55.99 22.27
CA GLY A 77 -21.66 -56.05 22.61
C GLY A 77 -22.65 -55.29 21.72
N CYS A 78 -23.14 -55.96 20.68
CA CYS A 78 -24.55 -55.99 20.24
C CYS A 78 -25.29 -54.73 19.69
N ARG A 79 -25.79 -54.92 18.46
CA ARG A 79 -27.08 -54.49 17.86
C ARG A 79 -27.20 -53.10 17.20
N ARG A 80 -26.95 -53.14 15.88
CA ARG A 80 -27.80 -52.67 14.76
C ARG A 80 -28.74 -51.47 15.04
N LYS A 81 -28.44 -50.34 14.40
CA LYS A 81 -29.38 -49.64 13.51
C LYS A 81 -28.59 -48.92 12.41
N ARG A 82 -29.05 -49.08 11.17
CA ARG A 82 -28.50 -48.51 9.93
C ARG A 82 -28.66 -46.98 9.94
N SER A 83 -27.62 -46.26 9.54
CA SER A 83 -27.73 -45.01 8.79
C SER A 83 -26.43 -44.76 8.00
N GLU A 84 -26.61 -44.22 6.82
CA GLU A 84 -25.69 -44.25 5.68
C GLU A 84 -24.44 -43.38 5.83
N VAL A 85 -23.43 -43.78 5.08
CA VAL A 85 -22.14 -43.12 4.89
C VAL A 85 -22.34 -41.86 4.06
N ALA A 86 -21.95 -40.69 4.58
CA ALA A 86 -21.73 -39.48 3.79
C ALA A 86 -20.23 -39.19 3.71
N HIS A 87 -19.73 -39.13 2.48
CA HIS A 87 -18.34 -38.85 2.13
C HIS A 87 -17.88 -37.44 2.54
N GLY A 88 -16.64 -37.35 3.00
CA GLY A 88 -15.98 -36.09 3.35
C GLY A 88 -15.72 -35.22 2.13
N HIS A 89 -16.19 -33.98 2.18
CA HIS A 89 -15.81 -32.90 1.28
C HIS A 89 -14.81 -31.98 1.97
N GLY A 90 -13.72 -31.67 1.26
CA GLY A 90 -12.65 -30.79 1.71
C GLY A 90 -13.12 -29.37 1.99
N GLU A 91 -12.56 -28.80 3.06
CA GLU A 91 -12.86 -27.45 3.55
C GLU A 91 -12.43 -26.37 2.54
N GLN A 92 -13.42 -25.66 2.03
CA GLN A 92 -13.27 -24.43 1.25
C GLN A 92 -12.80 -23.28 2.18
N LEU A 93 -12.08 -22.31 1.61
CA LEU A 93 -11.92 -20.96 2.19
C LEU A 93 -13.28 -20.43 2.66
N PRO A 94 -13.36 -19.56 3.69
CA PRO A 94 -14.64 -19.05 4.16
C PRO A 94 -15.22 -18.15 3.06
N ASP A 95 -15.99 -18.80 2.19
CA ASP A 95 -17.13 -18.27 1.52
C ASP A 95 -17.87 -17.47 2.59
N ALA A 96 -17.94 -16.15 2.41
CA ALA A 96 -18.90 -15.33 3.12
C ALA A 96 -20.29 -15.72 2.60
N ARG A 97 -20.67 -16.99 2.80
CA ARG A 97 -22.05 -17.33 3.01
C ARG A 97 -22.48 -16.36 4.08
N LEU A 98 -23.44 -15.54 3.71
CA LEU A 98 -24.49 -15.07 4.60
C LEU A 98 -24.71 -16.16 5.66
N ARG A 99 -23.95 -16.11 6.75
CA ARG A 99 -24.53 -16.41 8.02
C ARG A 99 -25.50 -15.26 8.18
N SER A 100 -26.72 -15.48 7.66
CA SER A 100 -27.89 -14.99 8.34
C SER A 100 -27.60 -15.12 9.84
N ALA A 101 -28.03 -14.16 10.63
CA ALA A 101 -27.95 -14.23 12.08
C ALA A 101 -28.79 -15.42 12.62
N SER A 102 -28.46 -16.64 12.22
CA SER A 102 -29.06 -17.94 12.50
C SER A 102 -28.16 -18.73 13.45
N GLY A 103 -27.46 -18.00 14.32
CA GLY A 103 -27.05 -18.57 15.59
C GLY A 103 -28.32 -18.98 16.32
N LYS A 104 -28.52 -20.29 16.52
CA LYS A 104 -29.62 -20.85 17.31
C LYS A 104 -29.66 -20.16 18.68
N GLY A 105 -30.55 -19.19 18.84
CA GLY A 105 -30.75 -18.48 20.10
C GLY A 105 -31.15 -17.03 19.92
N ARG A 106 -32.44 -16.73 20.15
CA ARG A 106 -33.07 -15.40 20.36
C ARG A 106 -32.90 -14.31 19.28
N GLY A 107 -31.89 -14.36 18.42
CA GLY A 107 -31.65 -13.36 17.37
C GLY A 107 -32.51 -13.56 16.11
N GLU A 108 -32.81 -14.80 15.72
CA GLU A 108 -33.55 -15.08 14.48
C GLU A 108 -34.98 -14.50 14.47
N GLU A 109 -35.65 -14.40 15.62
CA GLU A 109 -36.97 -13.79 15.69
C GLU A 109 -36.92 -12.26 15.57
N ALA A 110 -35.83 -11.63 16.03
CA ALA A 110 -35.69 -10.17 16.01
C ALA A 110 -35.42 -9.60 14.60
N PHE A 111 -34.95 -10.42 13.66
CA PHE A 111 -34.60 -9.98 12.30
C PHE A 111 -35.60 -10.40 11.22
N LYS A 112 -36.59 -11.25 11.56
CA LYS A 112 -37.56 -11.78 10.58
C LYS A 112 -38.49 -10.70 10.02
N ASP A 113 -38.77 -9.67 10.81
CA ASP A 113 -39.73 -8.61 10.45
C ASP A 113 -39.06 -7.30 10.01
N LEU A 114 -37.73 -7.27 9.87
CA LEU A 114 -37.04 -6.05 9.46
C LEU A 114 -37.26 -5.76 7.96
N PRO A 115 -37.65 -4.52 7.60
CA PRO A 115 -37.63 -4.04 6.23
C PRO A 115 -36.26 -4.25 5.57
N ALA A 116 -36.26 -4.52 4.25
CA ALA A 116 -35.03 -4.78 3.50
C ALA A 116 -33.99 -3.65 3.60
N ALA A 117 -34.43 -2.39 3.73
CA ALA A 117 -33.53 -1.25 3.93
C ALA A 117 -32.81 -1.30 5.28
N GLU A 118 -33.52 -1.62 6.35
CA GLU A 118 -32.96 -1.74 7.70
C GLU A 118 -32.01 -2.94 7.81
N MET A 119 -32.38 -4.07 7.19
CA MET A 119 -31.50 -5.23 7.10
C MET A 119 -30.20 -4.92 6.35
N LYS A 120 -30.27 -4.12 5.26
CA LYS A 120 -29.08 -3.64 4.55
C LYS A 120 -28.21 -2.75 5.44
N MET A 121 -28.81 -1.83 6.21
CA MET A 121 -28.07 -0.97 7.14
C MET A 121 -27.39 -1.79 8.25
N LEU A 122 -28.07 -2.79 8.79
CA LEU A 122 -27.51 -3.68 9.81
C LEU A 122 -26.33 -4.49 9.25
N ASN A 123 -26.48 -5.05 8.04
CA ASN A 123 -25.40 -5.77 7.38
C ASN A 123 -24.21 -4.86 7.08
N LEU A 124 -24.46 -3.62 6.64
CA LEU A 124 -23.43 -2.62 6.41
C LEU A 124 -22.70 -2.28 7.72
N ALA A 125 -23.42 -2.03 8.81
CA ALA A 125 -22.85 -1.76 10.12
C ALA A 125 -22.00 -2.95 10.61
N HIS A 126 -22.49 -4.18 10.45
CA HIS A 126 -21.74 -5.38 10.79
C HIS A 126 -20.45 -5.50 9.95
N ALA A 127 -20.53 -5.27 8.64
CA ALA A 127 -19.36 -5.29 7.75
C ALA A 127 -18.34 -4.21 8.13
N TRP A 128 -18.80 -3.02 8.48
CA TRP A 128 -17.93 -1.94 8.96
C TRP A 128 -17.20 -2.31 10.24
N LEU A 129 -17.92 -2.83 11.24
CA LEU A 129 -17.32 -3.16 12.55
C LEU A 129 -16.40 -4.39 12.48
N SER A 130 -16.74 -5.40 11.68
CA SER A 130 -16.01 -6.67 11.65
C SER A 130 -14.89 -6.72 10.61
N LEU A 131 -14.97 -5.93 9.54
CA LEU A 131 -14.09 -6.06 8.38
C LEU A 131 -13.51 -4.71 7.93
N LEU A 132 -14.35 -3.74 7.56
CA LEU A 132 -13.90 -2.54 6.85
C LEU A 132 -13.13 -1.58 7.76
N LEU A 133 -13.63 -1.30 8.97
CA LEU A 133 -12.94 -0.43 9.92
C LEU A 133 -11.61 -1.04 10.37
N PRO A 134 -11.52 -2.33 10.80
CA PRO A 134 -10.24 -2.95 11.09
C PRO A 134 -9.27 -2.91 9.90
N HIS A 135 -9.77 -3.08 8.68
CA HIS A 135 -8.93 -2.96 7.47
C HIS A 135 -8.37 -1.54 7.33
N CYS A 136 -9.20 -0.50 7.43
CA CYS A 136 -8.77 0.90 7.34
C CYS A 136 -7.76 1.25 8.43
N LEU A 137 -8.03 0.88 9.69
CA LEU A 137 -7.14 1.14 10.83
C LEU A 137 -5.81 0.39 10.75
N ALA A 138 -5.75 -0.73 10.02
CA ALA A 138 -4.51 -1.46 9.81
C ALA A 138 -3.57 -0.75 8.81
N LYS A 139 -4.07 0.21 8.02
CA LYS A 139 -3.28 0.95 7.03
C LYS A 139 -2.48 2.06 7.71
N ILE A 140 -1.30 2.32 7.15
CA ILE A 140 -0.40 3.37 7.62
C ILE A 140 -0.60 4.59 6.73
N ASP A 141 -0.96 5.70 7.35
CA ASP A 141 -1.09 7.00 6.71
C ASP A 141 0.24 7.45 6.10
N ARG A 142 0.18 8.14 4.95
CA ARG A 142 1.32 8.55 4.13
C ARG A 142 2.25 7.41 3.66
N VAL A 143 1.86 6.13 3.83
CA VAL A 143 2.63 4.97 3.33
C VAL A 143 1.75 4.06 2.49
N SER A 144 0.57 3.71 3.00
CA SER A 144 -0.42 2.88 2.29
C SER A 144 -1.50 3.73 1.62
N PHE A 145 -1.84 4.86 2.25
CA PHE A 145 -2.86 5.79 1.78
C PHE A 145 -2.55 7.20 2.30
N GLY A 146 -3.25 8.21 1.78
CA GLY A 146 -3.21 9.57 2.30
C GLY A 146 -3.98 10.54 1.39
N ILE A 147 -4.01 11.81 1.76
CA ILE A 147 -4.52 12.93 0.96
C ILE A 147 -3.32 13.62 0.29
N MET A 148 -3.50 14.10 -0.95
CA MET A 148 -2.47 14.91 -1.60
C MET A 148 -2.30 16.25 -0.88
N THR A 149 -1.05 16.65 -0.61
CA THR A 149 -0.77 18.02 -0.17
C THR A 149 -1.04 19.02 -1.29
N SER A 150 -0.95 20.33 -0.98
CA SER A 150 -1.10 21.37 -2.00
C SER A 150 0.01 21.28 -3.05
N GLU A 151 1.22 20.91 -2.61
CA GLU A 151 2.40 20.69 -3.46
C GLU A 151 2.24 19.43 -4.31
N ASP A 152 1.77 18.32 -3.72
CA ASP A 152 1.47 17.08 -4.45
C ASP A 152 0.44 17.33 -5.56
N LEU A 153 -0.62 18.07 -5.24
CA LEU A 153 -1.68 18.39 -6.18
C LEU A 153 -1.16 19.26 -7.33
N THR A 154 -0.30 20.25 -7.04
CA THR A 154 0.31 21.10 -8.06
C THR A 154 1.16 20.27 -9.02
N ARG A 155 2.05 19.42 -8.47
CA ARG A 155 2.90 18.52 -9.27
C ARG A 155 2.07 17.54 -10.09
N ALA A 156 1.01 16.98 -9.52
CA ALA A 156 0.14 16.03 -10.20
C ALA A 156 -0.62 16.68 -11.37
N LEU A 157 -1.11 17.91 -11.20
CA LEU A 157 -1.79 18.66 -12.26
C LEU A 157 -0.82 19.17 -13.34
N GLU A 158 0.43 19.48 -12.99
CA GLU A 158 1.48 19.78 -13.98
C GLU A 158 1.81 18.54 -14.83
N ALA A 159 1.86 17.35 -14.22
CA ALA A 159 2.13 16.10 -14.91
C ALA A 159 0.93 15.61 -15.75
N ASP A 160 -0.28 15.71 -15.21
CA ASP A 160 -1.53 15.37 -15.89
C ASP A 160 -2.60 16.45 -15.64
N PRO A 161 -2.76 17.41 -16.58
CA PRO A 161 -3.79 18.44 -16.48
C PRO A 161 -5.23 17.91 -16.43
N ASN A 162 -5.45 16.65 -16.83
CA ASN A 162 -6.76 16.00 -16.84
C ASN A 162 -6.96 15.04 -15.66
N MET A 163 -6.08 15.09 -14.66
CA MET A 163 -6.18 14.25 -13.48
C MET A 163 -7.59 14.35 -12.84
N PRO A 164 -8.24 13.22 -12.51
CA PRO A 164 -9.53 13.24 -11.81
C PRO A 164 -9.50 14.09 -10.54
N LEU A 165 -10.45 15.03 -10.43
CA LEU A 165 -10.55 15.94 -9.28
C LEU A 165 -10.76 15.22 -7.95
N SER A 166 -11.32 14.00 -7.98
CA SER A 166 -11.45 13.10 -6.82
C SER A 166 -10.11 12.88 -6.12
N ARG A 167 -9.01 12.76 -6.86
CA ARG A 167 -7.67 12.49 -6.31
C ARG A 167 -7.16 13.59 -5.40
N GLY A 168 -7.57 14.83 -5.65
CA GLY A 168 -7.18 15.98 -4.81
C GLY A 168 -7.96 16.09 -3.50
N LYS A 169 -9.03 15.29 -3.32
CA LYS A 169 -10.02 15.44 -2.23
C LYS A 169 -10.37 14.14 -1.50
N LEU A 170 -10.08 12.98 -2.08
CA LEU A 170 -10.30 11.66 -1.48
C LEU A 170 -8.96 10.99 -1.18
N ALA A 171 -8.96 10.03 -0.26
CA ALA A 171 -7.78 9.21 0.00
C ALA A 171 -7.37 8.42 -1.24
N ILE A 172 -6.08 8.45 -1.52
CA ILE A 172 -5.46 7.72 -2.63
C ILE A 172 -4.40 6.74 -2.11
N PRO A 173 -4.08 5.68 -2.86
CA PRO A 173 -2.98 4.78 -2.55
C PRO A 173 -1.63 5.50 -2.64
N PHE A 174 -0.71 5.14 -1.75
CA PHE A 174 0.68 5.58 -1.80
C PHE A 174 1.54 4.40 -2.28
N ILE A 175 2.51 4.67 -3.15
CA ILE A 175 3.46 3.63 -3.63
C ILE A 175 4.59 3.39 -2.62
N GLY A 176 4.74 4.33 -1.69
CA GLY A 176 5.33 4.13 -0.38
C GLY A 176 5.40 5.46 0.32
N LYS A 177 6.36 5.60 1.25
CA LYS A 177 6.39 6.73 2.17
C LYS A 177 6.37 8.08 1.45
N ASP A 178 5.36 8.90 1.75
CA ASP A 178 5.13 10.25 1.26
C ASP A 178 5.04 10.39 -0.27
N VAL A 179 4.91 9.26 -0.98
CA VAL A 179 4.82 9.24 -2.45
C VAL A 179 3.42 8.76 -2.86
N PRO A 180 2.50 9.67 -3.20
CA PRO A 180 1.20 9.28 -3.72
C PRO A 180 1.35 8.52 -5.03
N SER A 181 0.51 7.51 -5.24
CA SER A 181 0.48 6.81 -6.53
C SER A 181 0.09 7.79 -7.63
N PRO A 182 0.78 7.83 -8.79
CA PRO A 182 0.52 8.82 -9.84
C PRO A 182 -0.90 8.76 -10.41
N THR A 183 -1.48 7.56 -10.53
CA THR A 183 -2.74 7.33 -11.26
C THR A 183 -3.77 6.50 -10.50
N ASN A 184 -3.37 5.74 -9.47
CA ASN A 184 -4.27 4.76 -8.85
C ASN A 184 -5.25 5.41 -7.86
N GLU A 185 -6.48 4.90 -7.80
CA GLU A 185 -7.50 5.21 -6.79
C GLU A 185 -7.98 3.89 -6.13
N PHE A 186 -8.61 3.98 -4.95
CA PHE A 186 -9.25 2.81 -4.35
C PHE A 186 -10.58 2.49 -5.04
N ALA A 187 -10.80 1.22 -5.35
CA ALA A 187 -12.01 0.78 -6.04
C ALA A 187 -13.24 0.66 -5.12
N HIS A 188 -13.03 0.22 -3.87
CA HIS A 188 -14.14 -0.06 -2.94
C HIS A 188 -14.61 1.22 -2.25
N PRO A 189 -15.89 1.65 -2.43
CA PRO A 189 -16.36 2.94 -1.96
C PRO A 189 -16.28 3.10 -0.44
N ASP A 190 -16.66 2.08 0.34
CA ASP A 190 -16.54 2.15 1.80
C ASP A 190 -15.10 2.30 2.30
N ILE A 191 -14.13 1.65 1.62
CA ILE A 191 -12.72 1.81 1.94
C ILE A 191 -12.26 3.23 1.61
N VAL A 192 -12.69 3.79 0.48
CA VAL A 192 -12.42 5.21 0.14
C VAL A 192 -12.96 6.13 1.23
N ILE A 193 -14.20 5.93 1.69
CA ILE A 193 -14.81 6.72 2.77
C ILE A 193 -13.96 6.63 4.04
N GLY A 194 -13.67 5.40 4.48
CA GLY A 194 -12.96 5.16 5.74
C GLY A 194 -11.55 5.75 5.72
N LEU A 195 -10.80 5.51 4.65
CA LEU A 195 -9.46 6.06 4.48
C LEU A 195 -9.47 7.58 4.29
N THR A 196 -10.48 8.16 3.63
CA THR A 196 -10.59 9.62 3.50
C THR A 196 -10.86 10.28 4.85
N ILE A 197 -11.74 9.70 5.67
CA ILE A 197 -11.97 10.19 7.04
C ILE A 197 -10.67 10.12 7.84
N LEU A 198 -9.98 8.98 7.82
CA LEU A 198 -8.71 8.83 8.54
C LEU A 198 -7.64 9.81 8.04
N GLY A 199 -7.48 9.96 6.72
CA GLY A 199 -6.49 10.86 6.11
C GLY A 199 -6.69 12.30 6.58
N TYR A 200 -7.90 12.85 6.49
CA TYR A 200 -8.17 14.20 7.01
C TYR A 200 -8.04 14.31 8.53
N ARG A 201 -8.21 13.22 9.29
CA ARG A 201 -8.01 13.22 10.75
C ARG A 201 -6.55 13.18 11.15
N TYR A 202 -5.68 12.61 10.32
CA TYR A 202 -4.23 12.57 10.56
C TYR A 202 -3.53 13.80 9.98
N GLU A 203 -3.90 14.19 8.77
CA GLU A 203 -3.23 15.25 7.99
C GLU A 203 -3.84 16.64 8.20
N ASN A 204 -5.03 16.72 8.82
CA ASN A 204 -5.85 17.93 8.97
C ASN A 204 -6.34 18.51 7.64
N LEU A 205 -7.17 19.56 7.71
CA LEU A 205 -7.61 20.31 6.53
C LEU A 205 -6.46 21.17 6.00
N ARG A 206 -6.36 21.31 4.67
CA ARG A 206 -5.45 22.28 4.02
C ARG A 206 -6.08 23.67 4.08
N LEU A 207 -5.26 24.70 3.88
CA LEU A 207 -5.75 26.09 3.84
C LEU A 207 -6.84 26.28 2.79
N ALA A 208 -6.68 25.66 1.61
CA ALA A 208 -7.70 25.69 0.55
C ALA A 208 -9.00 24.99 0.96
N ASP A 209 -8.94 23.92 1.76
CA ASP A 209 -10.14 23.23 2.25
C ASP A 209 -10.90 24.10 3.26
N ILE A 210 -10.19 24.79 4.16
CA ILE A 210 -10.80 25.76 5.10
C ILE A 210 -11.42 26.94 4.33
N ASP A 211 -10.74 27.45 3.30
CA ASP A 211 -11.32 28.50 2.47
C ASP A 211 -12.63 28.05 1.80
N GLU A 212 -12.72 26.82 1.28
CA GLU A 212 -13.95 26.25 0.75
C GLU A 212 -15.08 26.16 1.80
N VAL A 213 -14.75 25.72 3.03
CA VAL A 213 -15.68 25.69 4.16
C VAL A 213 -16.22 27.09 4.46
N MET A 214 -15.33 28.08 4.57
CA MET A 214 -15.71 29.45 4.91
C MET A 214 -16.52 30.12 3.78
N VAL A 215 -16.17 29.87 2.51
CA VAL A 215 -16.96 30.32 1.36
C VAL A 215 -18.37 29.77 1.43
N ARG A 216 -18.54 28.49 1.76
CA ARG A 216 -19.85 27.88 1.88
C ARG A 216 -20.67 28.51 3.02
N LEU A 217 -20.09 28.62 4.22
CA LEU A 217 -20.75 29.24 5.38
C LEU A 217 -21.13 30.69 5.14
N LEU A 218 -20.25 31.50 4.54
CA LEU A 218 -20.53 32.91 4.22
C LEU A 218 -21.65 33.07 3.19
N ASN A 219 -21.79 32.13 2.27
CA ASN A 219 -22.88 32.14 1.30
C ASN A 219 -24.21 31.71 1.93
N ASP A 220 -24.18 30.71 2.81
CA ASP A 220 -25.38 30.17 3.46
C ASP A 220 -25.92 31.16 4.51
N VAL A 221 -25.06 31.73 5.35
CA VAL A 221 -25.44 32.73 6.36
C VAL A 221 -26.08 33.99 5.74
N ARG A 222 -25.77 34.33 4.49
CA ARG A 222 -26.40 35.46 3.77
C ARG A 222 -27.84 35.16 3.34
N LYS A 223 -28.15 33.89 3.11
CA LYS A 223 -29.47 33.41 2.65
C LYS A 223 -30.39 33.02 3.81
N GLU A 224 -29.80 32.65 4.94
CA GLU A 224 -30.53 32.23 6.13
C GLU A 224 -31.31 33.39 6.76
N PRO A 225 -32.60 33.18 7.11
CA PRO A 225 -33.43 34.21 7.72
C PRO A 225 -33.06 34.45 9.19
N GLY A 226 -33.47 35.60 9.73
CA GLY A 226 -33.27 35.95 11.14
C GLY A 226 -32.03 36.80 11.42
N ARG A 227 -31.79 37.05 12.71
CA ARG A 227 -30.66 37.85 13.21
C ARG A 227 -29.35 37.15 12.86
N ALA A 228 -28.33 37.91 12.46
CA ALA A 228 -27.07 37.37 11.95
C ALA A 228 -26.40 36.35 12.89
N GLN A 229 -26.58 36.50 14.21
CA GLN A 229 -25.97 35.64 15.24
C GLN A 229 -26.75 34.34 15.50
N ASP A 230 -28.05 34.33 15.18
CA ASP A 230 -28.97 33.22 15.44
C ASP A 230 -29.17 32.32 14.21
N ARG A 231 -28.58 32.73 13.08
CA ARG A 231 -28.61 31.97 11.82
C ARG A 231 -27.89 30.63 11.97
N PRO A 232 -28.42 29.52 11.41
CA PRO A 232 -27.83 28.19 11.54
C PRO A 232 -26.33 28.12 11.25
N SER A 233 -25.86 28.75 10.18
CA SER A 233 -24.43 28.79 9.82
C SER A 233 -23.58 29.56 10.83
N ALA A 234 -24.12 30.64 11.41
CA ALA A 234 -23.43 31.42 12.45
C ALA A 234 -23.38 30.67 13.79
N VAL A 235 -24.44 29.95 14.14
CA VAL A 235 -24.48 29.04 15.30
C VAL A 235 -23.47 27.92 15.12
N LEU A 236 -23.45 27.27 13.96
CA LEU A 236 -22.51 26.19 13.65
C LEU A 236 -21.05 26.65 13.75
N TYR A 237 -20.71 27.79 13.12
CA TYR A 237 -19.38 28.37 13.22
C TYR A 237 -18.98 28.70 14.66
N ARG A 238 -19.89 29.27 15.45
CA ARG A 238 -19.67 29.53 16.88
C ARG A 238 -19.37 28.23 17.64
N THR A 239 -20.14 27.17 17.41
CA THR A 239 -19.90 25.86 18.03
C THR A 239 -18.51 25.35 17.70
N TRP A 240 -18.08 25.41 16.43
CA TRP A 240 -16.74 24.97 16.03
C TRP A 240 -15.62 25.79 16.67
N VAL A 241 -15.78 27.11 16.75
CA VAL A 241 -14.82 28.00 17.41
C VAL A 241 -14.69 27.63 18.90
N THR A 242 -15.81 27.42 19.58
CA THR A 242 -15.83 27.04 20.99
C THR A 242 -15.23 25.64 21.22
N GLU A 243 -15.58 24.65 20.40
CA GLU A 243 -15.03 23.29 20.47
C GLU A 243 -13.51 23.27 20.23
N ALA A 244 -13.01 24.18 19.39
CA ALA A 244 -11.58 24.36 19.13
C ALA A 244 -10.85 25.18 20.21
N GLY A 245 -11.53 25.61 21.28
CA GLY A 245 -10.96 26.41 22.37
C GLY A 245 -10.76 27.90 22.03
N GLY A 246 -11.41 28.39 20.98
CA GLY A 246 -11.47 29.80 20.62
C GLY A 246 -12.74 30.48 21.12
N PHE A 247 -12.85 31.78 20.89
CA PHE A 247 -14.05 32.55 21.20
C PHE A 247 -14.33 33.63 20.16
N LEU A 248 -15.58 34.10 20.10
CA LEU A 248 -15.97 35.15 19.19
C LEU A 248 -15.70 36.54 19.79
N CYS A 249 -14.93 37.36 19.08
CA CYS A 249 -14.69 38.76 19.39
C CYS A 249 -15.59 39.64 18.55
N ASP A 250 -16.66 40.17 19.14
CA ASP A 250 -17.45 41.21 18.47
C ASP A 250 -16.81 42.59 18.75
N PRO A 251 -16.22 43.26 17.74
CA PRO A 251 -15.62 44.58 17.93
C PRO A 251 -16.65 45.67 18.29
N SER A 252 -17.96 45.38 18.18
CA SER A 252 -19.03 46.30 18.59
C SER A 252 -19.35 46.23 20.10
N VAL A 253 -18.74 45.31 20.85
CA VAL A 253 -18.93 45.16 22.32
C VAL A 253 -17.58 45.37 23.03
N PRO A 254 -17.28 46.60 23.51
CA PRO A 254 -15.94 46.96 23.98
C PRO A 254 -15.43 46.28 25.26
N ASP A 255 -16.26 45.56 26.01
CA ASP A 255 -15.92 44.98 27.32
C ASP A 255 -16.27 43.48 27.42
N ALA A 256 -15.95 42.71 26.39
CA ALA A 256 -16.09 41.25 26.47
C ALA A 256 -15.13 40.68 27.54
N PRO A 257 -15.59 39.76 28.42
CA PRO A 257 -14.73 39.18 29.45
C PRO A 257 -13.49 38.54 28.81
N LYS A 258 -12.32 38.69 29.46
CA LYS A 258 -11.06 38.07 29.03
C LYS A 258 -11.21 36.55 29.04
N GLN A 259 -11.60 35.98 27.91
CA GLN A 259 -11.70 34.55 27.71
C GLN A 259 -10.31 34.02 27.34
N SER A 260 -9.93 32.89 27.94
CA SER A 260 -8.71 32.17 27.58
C SER A 260 -8.92 31.49 26.23
N GLY A 261 -8.19 31.89 25.20
CA GLY A 261 -8.28 31.30 23.87
C GLY A 261 -7.93 32.28 22.76
N LYS A 262 -8.03 31.85 21.50
CA LYS A 262 -7.85 32.72 20.35
C LYS A 262 -9.17 33.38 19.98
N GLY A 263 -9.19 34.70 19.94
CA GLY A 263 -10.36 35.50 19.55
C GLY A 263 -10.48 35.61 18.03
N VAL A 264 -11.64 35.26 17.48
CA VAL A 264 -11.95 35.34 16.04
C VAL A 264 -13.24 36.12 15.81
N PRO A 265 -13.44 36.82 14.68
CA PRO A 265 -14.66 37.58 14.46
C PRO A 265 -15.88 36.65 14.31
N PRO A 266 -17.10 37.13 14.66
CA PRO A 266 -18.35 36.51 14.22
C PRO A 266 -18.37 36.29 12.71
N LEU A 267 -19.01 35.20 12.26
CA LEU A 267 -19.08 34.84 10.84
C LEU A 267 -19.57 35.98 9.93
N ALA A 268 -20.51 36.81 10.41
CA ALA A 268 -21.05 37.94 9.66
C ALA A 268 -20.05 39.08 9.44
N LEU A 269 -19.02 39.19 10.29
CA LEU A 269 -17.98 40.21 10.23
C LEU A 269 -16.67 39.69 9.62
N LEU A 270 -16.61 38.40 9.33
CA LEU A 270 -15.44 37.74 8.77
C LEU A 270 -15.22 38.16 7.32
N GLN A 271 -14.01 38.59 7.00
CA GLN A 271 -13.64 39.05 5.66
C GLN A 271 -12.66 38.07 5.02
N ARG A 272 -13.12 37.35 4.00
CA ARG A 272 -12.30 36.39 3.26
C ARG A 272 -11.04 37.00 2.64
N SER A 273 -11.09 38.28 2.23
CA SER A 273 -9.94 39.00 1.66
C SER A 273 -8.83 39.27 2.67
N ASN A 274 -9.11 39.14 3.98
CA ASN A 274 -8.09 39.30 5.01
C ASN A 274 -7.31 38.00 5.17
N GLU A 275 -6.17 37.91 4.48
CA GLU A 275 -5.33 36.71 4.50
C GLU A 275 -4.80 36.37 5.89
N THR A 276 -4.41 37.37 6.69
CA THR A 276 -3.92 37.15 8.05
C THR A 276 -4.99 36.54 8.92
N GLN A 277 -6.23 37.05 8.86
CA GLN A 277 -7.36 36.46 9.56
C GLN A 277 -7.63 35.01 9.11
N MET A 278 -7.67 34.77 7.80
CA MET A 278 -7.94 33.43 7.27
C MET A 278 -6.83 32.41 7.61
N LYS A 279 -5.57 32.79 7.45
CA LYS A 279 -4.40 31.91 7.65
C LYS A 279 -4.02 31.76 9.12
N ASP A 280 -3.90 32.87 9.84
CA ASP A 280 -3.40 32.84 11.20
C ASP A 280 -4.50 32.56 12.21
N ASP A 281 -5.70 33.09 12.02
CA ASP A 281 -6.76 32.99 13.03
C ASP A 281 -7.68 31.80 12.79
N ILE A 282 -8.29 31.73 11.61
CA ILE A 282 -9.29 30.71 11.29
C ILE A 282 -8.65 29.36 11.02
N PHE A 283 -7.67 29.31 10.10
CA PHE A 283 -7.04 28.06 9.71
C PHE A 283 -6.34 27.37 10.88
N LYS A 284 -5.48 28.08 11.63
CA LYS A 284 -4.78 27.49 12.79
C LYS A 284 -5.73 27.01 13.89
N LEU A 285 -6.90 27.63 14.03
CA LEU A 285 -7.90 27.23 15.02
C LEU A 285 -8.71 26.01 14.55
N LEU A 286 -9.14 25.99 13.29
CA LEU A 286 -10.15 25.05 12.80
C LEU A 286 -9.59 23.88 11.98
N CYS A 287 -8.34 23.92 11.51
CA CYS A 287 -7.81 22.91 10.58
C CYS A 287 -7.85 21.48 11.11
N GLY A 288 -7.64 21.28 12.41
CA GLY A 288 -7.71 19.99 13.09
C GLY A 288 -9.03 19.72 13.84
N SER A 289 -10.03 20.59 13.67
CA SER A 289 -11.31 20.42 14.36
C SER A 289 -12.08 19.24 13.77
N THR A 290 -12.44 18.27 14.63
CA THR A 290 -13.15 17.06 14.23
C THR A 290 -14.52 17.38 13.61
N SER A 291 -15.25 18.32 14.20
CA SER A 291 -16.58 18.72 13.73
C SER A 291 -16.51 19.43 12.38
N VAL A 292 -15.47 20.24 12.15
CA VAL A 292 -15.24 20.92 10.87
C VAL A 292 -14.86 19.91 9.79
N ILE A 293 -13.96 18.98 10.09
CA ILE A 293 -13.56 17.90 9.18
C ILE A 293 -14.78 17.06 8.80
N GLN A 294 -15.59 16.63 9.78
CA GLN A 294 -16.78 15.83 9.52
C GLN A 294 -17.75 16.58 8.59
N TRP A 295 -18.07 17.84 8.91
CA TRP A 295 -18.97 18.64 8.09
C TRP A 295 -18.42 18.85 6.68
N TYR A 296 -17.13 19.15 6.54
CA TYR A 296 -16.47 19.32 5.25
C TYR A 296 -16.62 18.08 4.38
N LEU A 297 -16.37 16.91 4.96
CA LEU A 297 -16.48 15.63 4.26
C LEU A 297 -17.92 15.32 3.85
N GLU A 298 -18.87 15.46 4.76
CA GLU A 298 -20.27 15.12 4.52
C GLU A 298 -20.98 16.10 3.57
N GLN A 299 -20.69 17.40 3.67
CA GLN A 299 -21.44 18.44 2.96
C GLN A 299 -20.79 18.86 1.64
N LEU A 300 -19.46 18.75 1.52
CA LEU A 300 -18.72 19.20 0.33
C LEU A 300 -18.02 18.06 -0.39
N VAL A 301 -17.23 17.24 0.30
CA VAL A 301 -16.36 16.26 -0.37
C VAL A 301 -17.14 15.07 -0.91
N PHE A 302 -17.78 14.27 -0.05
CA PHE A 302 -18.44 13.04 -0.48
C PHE A 302 -19.56 13.26 -1.51
N PRO A 303 -20.47 14.24 -1.35
CA PRO A 303 -21.51 14.48 -2.35
C PRO A 303 -20.96 14.87 -3.73
N LYS A 304 -19.81 15.56 -3.77
CA LYS A 304 -19.21 16.05 -5.01
C LYS A 304 -18.33 15.00 -5.68
N TYR A 305 -17.51 14.30 -4.90
CA TYR A 305 -16.42 13.47 -5.44
C TYR A 305 -16.66 11.95 -5.31
N MET A 306 -17.65 11.49 -4.54
CA MET A 306 -18.01 10.06 -4.45
C MET A 306 -19.18 9.68 -5.37
N ARG A 307 -19.28 10.32 -6.53
CA ARG A 307 -20.27 9.95 -7.54
C ARG A 307 -19.96 8.56 -8.08
N PHE A 308 -20.88 7.63 -7.91
CA PHE A 308 -20.74 6.27 -8.42
C PHE A 308 -21.60 6.08 -9.69
N GLN A 309 -21.12 5.25 -10.60
CA GLN A 309 -21.91 4.79 -11.73
C GLN A 309 -22.69 3.54 -11.31
N CYS A 310 -23.99 3.50 -11.63
CA CYS A 310 -24.85 2.36 -11.27
C CYS A 310 -24.46 1.06 -11.97
N LYS A 311 -23.81 1.17 -13.15
CA LYS A 311 -23.20 0.10 -13.93
C LYS A 311 -21.73 0.41 -14.16
N LYS A 312 -20.86 -0.56 -13.95
CA LYS A 312 -19.41 -0.46 -14.23
C LYS A 312 -18.97 -1.72 -14.96
N LEU A 313 -18.17 -1.57 -16.01
CA LEU A 313 -17.51 -2.72 -16.63
C LEU A 313 -16.18 -2.97 -15.88
N SER A 314 -15.88 -4.24 -15.62
CA SER A 314 -14.68 -4.66 -14.90
C SER A 314 -13.77 -5.48 -15.79
N ALA A 315 -12.50 -5.07 -15.81
CA ALA A 315 -11.39 -5.82 -16.37
C ALA A 315 -10.35 -6.08 -15.27
N SER A 316 -9.51 -7.08 -15.44
CA SER A 316 -8.44 -7.38 -14.47
C SER A 316 -7.15 -7.79 -15.15
N GLY A 317 -6.02 -7.62 -14.45
CA GLY A 317 -4.71 -8.01 -14.98
C GLY A 317 -4.61 -9.50 -15.35
N GLN A 318 -5.47 -10.35 -14.80
CA GLN A 318 -5.59 -11.77 -15.16
C GLN A 318 -5.87 -11.94 -16.67
N GLU A 319 -6.65 -11.03 -17.27
CA GLU A 319 -7.09 -11.11 -18.66
C GLU A 319 -5.93 -10.91 -19.67
N LEU A 320 -4.87 -10.22 -19.27
CA LEU A 320 -3.62 -10.11 -20.04
C LEU A 320 -2.86 -11.44 -20.08
N GLY A 321 -2.94 -12.22 -19.00
CA GLY A 321 -2.36 -13.55 -18.88
C GLY A 321 -3.23 -14.67 -19.44
N ALA A 322 -4.53 -14.40 -19.60
CA ALA A 322 -5.49 -15.30 -20.21
C ALA A 322 -5.40 -15.30 -21.75
N GLU A 323 -5.98 -16.32 -22.38
CA GLU A 323 -6.15 -16.40 -23.85
C GLU A 323 -7.27 -15.49 -24.39
N MET A 324 -7.71 -14.49 -23.63
CA MET A 324 -8.82 -13.61 -24.01
C MET A 324 -8.33 -12.45 -24.89
N LEU A 325 -7.29 -11.73 -24.47
CA LEU A 325 -6.81 -10.52 -25.15
C LEU A 325 -5.68 -10.78 -26.15
N PHE A 326 -4.76 -11.70 -25.82
CA PHE A 326 -3.57 -11.97 -26.62
C PHE A 326 -3.43 -13.45 -26.92
N ALA A 327 -3.14 -13.82 -28.17
CA ALA A 327 -2.93 -15.22 -28.55
C ALA A 327 -1.58 -15.79 -28.07
N ARG A 328 -0.53 -14.96 -28.02
CA ARG A 328 0.83 -15.33 -27.57
C ARG A 328 1.26 -14.43 -26.42
N ARG A 329 1.77 -15.05 -25.36
CA ARG A 329 2.17 -14.39 -24.12
C ARG A 329 3.51 -14.95 -23.69
N VAL A 330 4.48 -14.08 -23.45
CA VAL A 330 5.82 -14.44 -22.94
C VAL A 330 6.16 -13.44 -21.85
N GLY A 331 6.61 -13.93 -20.70
CA GLY A 331 6.99 -13.11 -19.56
C GLY A 331 8.21 -13.70 -18.86
N PHE A 332 8.91 -12.83 -18.12
CA PHE A 332 9.91 -13.23 -17.16
C PHE A 332 9.56 -12.59 -15.83
N SER A 333 9.89 -13.26 -14.73
CA SER A 333 9.73 -12.70 -13.39
C SER A 333 11.09 -12.72 -12.69
N GLY A 334 11.47 -11.58 -12.11
CA GLY A 334 12.61 -11.50 -11.20
C GLY A 334 12.29 -12.02 -9.80
N THR A 335 11.08 -12.52 -9.56
CA THR A 335 10.66 -13.05 -8.27
C THR A 335 9.99 -14.41 -8.41
N PRO A 336 10.41 -15.39 -7.59
CA PRO A 336 9.95 -16.76 -7.75
C PRO A 336 8.56 -16.92 -7.13
N THR A 337 7.51 -16.66 -7.90
CA THR A 337 6.13 -16.99 -7.51
C THR A 337 5.44 -17.71 -8.65
N GLU A 338 4.65 -18.73 -8.31
CA GLU A 338 3.78 -19.44 -9.26
C GLU A 338 2.35 -18.88 -9.25
N LEU A 339 2.12 -17.77 -8.56
CA LEU A 339 0.84 -17.08 -8.59
C LEU A 339 0.67 -16.34 -9.93
N LEU A 340 0.26 -17.08 -10.95
CA LEU A 340 0.09 -16.61 -12.31
C LEU A 340 -1.24 -17.10 -12.91
N PRO A 341 -1.90 -16.31 -13.76
CA PRO A 341 -3.04 -16.78 -14.54
C PRO A 341 -2.75 -18.12 -15.20
N LYS A 342 -3.68 -19.07 -15.14
CA LYS A 342 -3.48 -20.43 -15.69
C LYS A 342 -3.03 -20.43 -17.16
N GLY A 343 -3.50 -19.45 -17.94
CA GLY A 343 -3.15 -19.29 -19.36
C GLY A 343 -1.69 -18.92 -19.65
N LEU A 344 -0.89 -18.56 -18.64
CA LEU A 344 0.55 -18.29 -18.77
C LEU A 344 1.43 -19.54 -18.57
N GLY A 345 0.87 -20.65 -18.09
CA GLY A 345 1.63 -21.88 -17.85
C GLY A 345 2.38 -21.86 -16.51
N ARG A 346 3.62 -22.36 -16.50
CA ARG A 346 4.45 -22.51 -15.29
C ARG A 346 5.72 -21.68 -15.38
N CYS A 347 6.18 -21.19 -14.23
CA CYS A 347 7.50 -20.58 -14.12
C CYS A 347 8.61 -21.64 -14.29
N HIS A 348 9.69 -21.24 -14.95
CA HIS A 348 10.92 -22.01 -14.99
C HIS A 348 11.95 -21.37 -14.05
N PHE A 349 12.20 -22.02 -12.92
CA PHE A 349 13.11 -21.51 -11.90
C PHE A 349 14.55 -21.87 -12.20
N ALA A 350 15.47 -20.95 -11.89
CA ALA A 350 16.90 -21.23 -11.90
C ALA A 350 17.27 -22.11 -10.69
N PRO A 351 17.91 -23.27 -10.90
CA PRO A 351 18.25 -24.16 -9.79
C PRO A 351 19.27 -23.54 -8.82
N GLY A 352 18.94 -23.52 -7.53
CA GLY A 352 19.85 -23.14 -6.45
C GLY A 352 19.78 -21.68 -6.00
N ASP A 353 19.06 -20.81 -6.71
CA ASP A 353 18.98 -19.38 -6.38
C ASP A 353 18.36 -19.13 -4.99
N ASP A 354 17.23 -19.77 -4.68
CA ASP A 354 16.60 -19.65 -3.36
C ASP A 354 17.51 -20.16 -2.24
N ALA A 355 18.15 -21.31 -2.44
CA ALA A 355 19.06 -21.89 -1.46
C ALA A 355 20.24 -20.96 -1.18
N ALA A 356 20.77 -20.29 -2.20
CA ALA A 356 21.81 -19.28 -2.04
C ALA A 356 21.32 -18.09 -1.21
N MET A 357 20.13 -17.57 -1.49
CA MET A 357 19.53 -16.46 -0.72
C MET A 357 19.31 -16.85 0.75
N PHE A 358 18.73 -18.02 1.03
CA PHE A 358 18.54 -18.50 2.40
C PHE A 358 19.87 -18.67 3.13
N THR A 359 20.87 -19.27 2.48
CA THR A 359 22.19 -19.49 3.10
C THR A 359 22.85 -18.17 3.47
N THR A 360 22.88 -17.21 2.54
CA THR A 360 23.45 -15.87 2.78
C THR A 360 22.73 -15.12 3.89
N LEU A 361 21.40 -15.03 3.81
CA LEU A 361 20.62 -14.16 4.67
C LEU A 361 20.32 -14.75 6.05
N THR A 362 20.77 -15.99 6.31
CA THR A 362 20.72 -16.62 7.64
C THR A 362 22.11 -16.85 8.24
N ASP A 363 23.18 -16.52 7.52
CA ASP A 363 24.56 -16.62 8.00
C ASP A 363 24.86 -15.52 9.04
N PRO A 364 25.16 -15.87 10.31
CA PRO A 364 25.51 -14.88 11.35
C PRO A 364 26.81 -14.10 11.07
N GLY A 365 27.66 -14.57 10.14
CA GLY A 365 28.84 -13.84 9.68
C GLY A 365 28.52 -12.69 8.72
N VAL A 366 27.35 -12.73 8.07
CA VAL A 366 26.88 -11.76 7.08
C VAL A 366 25.75 -10.89 7.65
N MET A 367 24.83 -11.51 8.38
CA MET A 367 23.63 -10.90 8.92
C MET A 367 23.66 -10.91 10.45
N SER A 368 23.11 -9.89 11.08
CA SER A 368 22.79 -9.91 12.50
C SER A 368 21.41 -9.30 12.76
N LEU A 369 20.84 -9.56 13.94
CA LEU A 369 19.56 -9.02 14.36
C LEU A 369 19.75 -8.17 15.61
N LYS A 370 19.23 -6.95 15.59
CA LYS A 370 19.19 -6.01 16.71
C LYS A 370 17.74 -5.63 16.97
N GLN A 371 17.31 -5.82 18.21
CA GLN A 371 16.02 -5.31 18.66
C GLN A 371 16.18 -3.84 19.06
N VAL A 372 15.25 -3.01 18.60
CA VAL A 372 15.14 -1.62 19.07
C VAL A 372 14.46 -1.65 20.44
N ASP A 373 15.02 -0.96 21.41
CA ASP A 373 14.56 -1.02 22.80
C ASP A 373 13.45 0.02 23.08
N GLY A 374 12.55 -0.32 24.01
CA GLY A 374 11.63 0.65 24.62
C GLY A 374 10.59 1.28 23.69
N ALA A 375 10.11 2.46 24.07
CA ALA A 375 9.25 3.29 23.23
C ALA A 375 10.13 4.01 22.20
N TRP A 376 9.96 3.69 20.92
CA TRP A 376 10.75 4.25 19.84
C TRP A 376 10.01 5.38 19.12
N THR A 377 10.77 6.36 18.64
CA THR A 377 10.37 7.35 17.64
C THR A 377 11.34 7.30 16.46
N VAL A 378 10.98 7.95 15.35
CA VAL A 378 11.84 8.05 14.16
C VAL A 378 13.19 8.69 14.51
N GLU A 379 13.19 9.72 15.35
CA GLU A 379 14.40 10.40 15.80
C GLU A 379 15.30 9.48 16.62
N THR A 380 14.75 8.75 17.60
CA THR A 380 15.53 7.80 18.41
C THR A 380 16.09 6.65 17.56
N LEU A 381 15.34 6.20 16.55
CA LEU A 381 15.81 5.20 15.60
C LEU A 381 16.98 5.73 14.75
N LEU A 382 16.90 6.99 14.29
CA LEU A 382 17.99 7.63 13.56
C LEU A 382 19.21 7.88 14.46
N GLU A 383 19.02 8.18 15.74
CA GLU A 383 20.12 8.27 16.72
C GLU A 383 20.84 6.92 16.87
N GLU A 384 20.11 5.82 16.96
CA GLU A 384 20.70 4.47 16.95
C GLU A 384 21.43 4.14 15.65
N VAL A 385 20.92 4.61 14.50
CA VAL A 385 21.59 4.48 13.19
C VAL A 385 22.93 5.20 13.20
N VAL A 386 23.01 6.39 13.79
CA VAL A 386 24.28 7.12 13.93
C VAL A 386 25.25 6.38 14.84
N ALA A 387 24.76 5.76 15.92
CA ALA A 387 25.58 5.01 16.87
C ALA A 387 26.19 3.72 16.29
N GLU A 388 25.48 3.05 15.38
CA GLU A 388 25.91 1.78 14.75
C GLU A 388 27.12 1.94 13.81
N ASP A 389 27.39 3.18 13.36
CA ASP A 389 28.50 3.54 12.46
C ASP A 389 28.53 2.70 11.17
N ALA A 390 27.36 2.59 10.54
CA ALA A 390 27.17 1.90 9.27
C ALA A 390 27.43 2.82 8.06
N GLU A 391 27.48 2.24 6.86
CA GLU A 391 27.56 2.96 5.58
C GLU A 391 26.19 3.17 4.94
N ALA A 392 25.16 2.46 5.39
CA ALA A 392 23.82 2.64 4.85
C ALA A 392 22.69 2.35 5.84
N LEU A 393 21.56 3.03 5.63
CA LEU A 393 20.26 2.68 6.18
C LEU A 393 19.32 2.32 5.03
N ILE A 394 18.75 1.12 5.08
CA ILE A 394 17.83 0.56 4.09
C ILE A 394 16.48 0.42 4.77
N ASP A 395 15.63 1.44 4.62
CA ASP A 395 14.32 1.50 5.28
C ASP A 395 13.27 0.65 4.55
N THR A 396 13.49 -0.67 4.50
CA THR A 396 12.56 -1.59 3.83
C THR A 396 11.25 -1.72 4.61
N GLY A 397 11.29 -1.53 5.93
CA GLY A 397 10.14 -1.60 6.81
C GLY A 397 9.25 -0.35 6.82
N ALA A 398 9.62 0.71 6.10
CA ALA A 398 8.96 2.02 6.13
C ALA A 398 8.80 2.55 7.57
N LEU A 399 9.85 2.42 8.40
CA LEU A 399 9.83 2.84 9.80
C LEU A 399 10.14 4.33 9.96
N ILE A 400 10.88 4.91 9.02
CA ILE A 400 11.11 6.35 8.99
C ILE A 400 9.85 6.94 8.37
N THR A 401 8.92 7.48 9.16
CA THR A 401 7.70 8.17 8.69
C THR A 401 7.74 9.66 9.03
N GLY A 402 7.05 10.53 8.29
CA GLY A 402 6.97 11.97 8.63
C GLY A 402 8.26 12.77 8.46
N MET A 403 9.20 12.30 7.64
CA MET A 403 10.44 13.01 7.29
C MET A 403 10.76 12.78 5.82
N SER A 404 10.95 13.82 5.03
CA SER A 404 11.48 13.69 3.67
C SER A 404 12.88 13.06 3.68
N ASN A 405 13.30 12.49 2.55
CA ASN A 405 14.64 11.92 2.41
C ASN A 405 15.75 12.96 2.65
N LEU A 406 15.49 14.23 2.30
CA LEU A 406 16.38 15.35 2.61
C LEU A 406 16.44 15.62 4.11
N GLU A 407 15.31 15.64 4.82
CA GLU A 407 15.28 15.86 6.27
C GLU A 407 16.01 14.73 7.01
N VAL A 408 15.90 13.48 6.57
CA VAL A 408 16.69 12.37 7.12
C VAL A 408 18.18 12.60 6.89
N ALA A 409 18.57 13.02 5.68
CA ALA A 409 19.95 13.33 5.35
C ALA A 409 20.51 14.50 6.19
N GLN A 410 19.69 15.54 6.41
CA GLN A 410 20.02 16.68 7.26
C GLN A 410 20.13 16.29 8.73
N PHE A 411 19.22 15.45 9.23
CA PHE A 411 19.26 14.94 10.61
C PHE A 411 20.54 14.15 10.86
N LEU A 412 20.83 13.16 10.00
CA LEU A 412 22.03 12.34 10.11
C LEU A 412 23.31 13.20 9.98
N GLY A 413 23.40 14.02 8.93
CA GLY A 413 24.57 14.88 8.72
C GLY A 413 24.76 15.97 9.79
N GLY A 414 23.67 16.44 10.40
CA GLY A 414 23.68 17.42 11.49
C GLY A 414 24.01 16.80 12.86
N HIS A 415 23.88 15.49 13.01
CA HIS A 415 24.11 14.83 14.29
C HIS A 415 25.60 14.87 14.70
N LYS A 416 25.85 15.23 15.96
CA LYS A 416 27.21 15.45 16.50
C LYS A 416 28.11 14.23 16.37
N ASN A 417 27.56 13.03 16.55
CA ASN A 417 28.29 11.76 16.52
C ASN A 417 28.38 11.14 15.12
N PHE A 418 27.82 11.78 14.09
CA PHE A 418 27.85 11.24 12.74
C PHE A 418 29.25 11.39 12.13
N LYS A 419 29.88 10.26 11.83
CA LYS A 419 31.30 10.18 11.44
C LYS A 419 31.56 10.43 9.95
N LYS A 420 30.55 10.26 9.10
CA LYS A 420 30.69 10.44 7.65
C LYS A 420 30.59 11.93 7.26
N GLN A 421 31.14 12.28 6.10
CA GLN A 421 31.12 13.66 5.59
C GLN A 421 29.84 14.01 4.85
N ALA A 422 29.12 13.02 4.33
CA ALA A 422 27.93 13.25 3.54
C ALA A 422 26.93 12.09 3.57
N VAL A 423 25.67 12.41 3.29
CA VAL A 423 24.56 11.45 3.20
C VAL A 423 24.00 11.47 1.77
N VAL A 424 24.02 10.33 1.11
CA VAL A 424 23.38 10.08 -0.18
C VAL A 424 21.92 9.74 0.06
N TYR A 425 21.02 10.36 -0.70
CA TYR A 425 19.59 10.10 -0.66
C TYR A 425 18.98 10.31 -2.06
N LEU A 426 17.73 9.92 -2.24
CA LEU A 426 16.97 10.19 -3.46
C LEU A 426 16.00 11.33 -3.22
N ASN A 427 15.99 12.30 -4.13
CA ASN A 427 14.97 13.35 -4.10
C ASN A 427 13.68 12.85 -4.74
N GLU A 428 12.66 13.72 -4.75
CA GLU A 428 11.33 13.44 -5.29
C GLU A 428 11.29 13.20 -6.80
N ALA A 429 12.39 13.50 -7.52
CA ALA A 429 12.53 13.27 -8.95
C ALA A 429 13.42 12.05 -9.25
N ASP A 430 13.49 11.09 -8.31
CA ASP A 430 14.29 9.86 -8.35
C ASP A 430 15.78 10.09 -8.67
N SER A 431 16.29 11.30 -8.39
CA SER A 431 17.66 11.68 -8.68
C SER A 431 18.54 11.47 -7.45
N LYS A 432 19.72 10.89 -7.65
CA LYS A 432 20.71 10.65 -6.60
C LYS A 432 21.30 11.97 -6.14
N MET A 433 20.98 12.36 -4.92
CA MET A 433 21.48 13.56 -4.26
C MET A 433 22.46 13.20 -3.15
N ILE A 434 23.29 14.14 -2.78
CA ILE A 434 24.23 14.01 -1.65
C ILE A 434 24.22 15.29 -0.82
N TYR A 435 23.84 15.15 0.45
CA TYR A 435 23.89 16.21 1.45
C TYR A 435 25.27 16.22 2.12
N VAL A 436 25.97 17.36 2.03
CA VAL A 436 27.33 17.51 2.57
C VAL A 436 27.29 18.20 3.93
N LYS A 437 27.80 17.52 4.96
CA LYS A 437 27.78 17.99 6.37
C LYS A 437 28.44 19.36 6.55
N LYS A 438 29.59 19.59 5.90
CA LYS A 438 30.40 20.81 6.06
C LYS A 438 29.71 22.05 5.48
N THR A 439 29.11 21.93 4.30
CA THR A 439 28.46 23.05 3.60
C THR A 439 26.97 23.16 3.93
N LYS A 440 26.38 22.14 4.56
CA LYS A 440 24.94 22.01 4.83
C LYS A 440 24.09 22.18 3.57
N SER A 441 24.59 21.69 2.45
CA SER A 441 23.93 21.80 1.15
C SER A 441 23.88 20.45 0.44
N SER A 442 22.89 20.29 -0.45
CA SER A 442 22.77 19.13 -1.32
C SER A 442 23.23 19.45 -2.74
N MET A 443 23.82 18.47 -3.40
CA MET A 443 24.12 18.50 -4.84
C MET A 443 23.86 17.13 -5.46
N LYS A 444 23.96 17.00 -6.79
CA LYS A 444 23.85 15.68 -7.41
C LYS A 444 25.03 14.81 -7.03
N LEU A 445 24.79 13.51 -6.86
CA LEU A 445 25.82 12.54 -6.49
C LEU A 445 26.96 12.47 -7.51
N GLU A 446 26.64 12.64 -8.80
CA GLU A 446 27.59 12.64 -9.92
C GLU A 446 28.61 13.77 -9.86
N ASP A 447 28.22 14.91 -9.28
CA ASP A 447 29.05 16.10 -9.17
C ASP A 447 29.92 16.11 -7.89
N CYS A 448 29.83 15.06 -7.07
CA CYS A 448 30.47 15.02 -5.76
C CYS A 448 31.75 14.20 -5.71
N GLY A 449 32.85 14.85 -5.33
CA GLY A 449 34.18 14.23 -5.17
C GLY A 449 34.44 13.54 -3.83
N ILE A 450 33.50 13.51 -2.88
CA ILE A 450 33.69 12.84 -1.57
C ILE A 450 33.91 11.34 -1.79
N PRO A 451 34.94 10.67 -1.27
CA PRO A 451 35.15 9.24 -1.52
C PRO A 451 34.07 8.34 -0.88
N LEU A 452 33.86 7.13 -1.41
CA LEU A 452 32.83 6.19 -0.92
C LEU A 452 32.93 5.88 0.58
N THR A 453 34.13 5.89 1.16
CA THR A 453 34.38 5.61 2.58
C THR A 453 33.82 6.68 3.52
N GLU A 454 33.64 7.90 3.01
CA GLU A 454 33.19 9.08 3.74
C GLU A 454 31.71 9.40 3.49
N ARG A 455 30.99 8.48 2.82
CA ARG A 455 29.56 8.61 2.50
C ARG A 455 28.74 7.66 3.37
N PHE A 456 27.53 8.07 3.67
CA PHE A 456 26.44 7.22 4.14
C PHE A 456 25.34 7.21 3.09
N ALA A 457 24.63 6.11 2.86
CA ALA A 457 23.49 6.07 1.95
C ALA A 457 22.18 5.77 2.70
N PHE A 458 21.17 6.60 2.46
CA PHE A 458 19.80 6.34 2.89
C PHE A 458 18.98 5.84 1.70
N TYR A 459 18.42 4.64 1.83
CA TYR A 459 17.42 4.08 0.93
C TYR A 459 16.09 4.09 1.66
N ASP A 460 15.11 4.84 1.14
CA ASP A 460 13.74 4.75 1.61
C ASP A 460 13.05 3.50 1.05
N GLN A 461 11.84 3.22 1.51
CA GLN A 461 11.09 2.01 1.14
C GLN A 461 10.81 1.93 -0.37
N VAL A 462 10.37 3.04 -0.98
CA VAL A 462 9.97 3.09 -2.42
C VAL A 462 11.17 2.82 -3.33
N HIS A 463 12.32 3.40 -3.00
CA HIS A 463 13.51 3.32 -3.84
C HIS A 463 14.49 2.21 -3.42
N THR A 464 14.04 1.24 -2.61
CA THR A 464 14.76 -0.03 -2.42
C THR A 464 14.81 -0.88 -3.69
N THR A 465 14.03 -0.56 -4.73
CA THR A 465 14.03 -1.26 -6.02
C THR A 465 14.59 -0.39 -7.16
N GLY A 466 15.17 -1.01 -8.19
CA GLY A 466 15.65 -0.31 -9.39
C GLY A 466 16.97 0.48 -9.27
N MET A 467 17.37 0.95 -8.09
CA MET A 467 18.54 1.85 -7.94
C MET A 467 19.81 1.17 -7.42
N ASP A 468 20.97 1.57 -7.97
CA ASP A 468 22.30 1.08 -7.58
C ASP A 468 23.16 2.24 -7.04
N ILE A 469 23.49 2.21 -5.75
CA ILE A 469 24.44 3.12 -5.10
C ILE A 469 25.65 2.29 -4.68
N GLN A 470 26.83 2.72 -5.13
CA GLN A 470 28.07 1.99 -4.86
C GLN A 470 28.49 2.16 -3.40
N HIS A 471 29.00 1.07 -2.84
CA HIS A 471 29.47 0.97 -1.46
C HIS A 471 30.88 0.42 -1.41
N LYS A 472 31.60 0.67 -0.30
CA LYS A 472 32.91 0.03 -0.09
C LYS A 472 32.77 -1.50 0.06
N PRO A 473 33.81 -2.30 -0.24
CA PRO A 473 33.72 -3.77 -0.25
C PRO A 473 33.33 -4.41 1.08
N ASP A 474 33.66 -3.78 2.21
CA ASP A 474 33.40 -4.25 3.58
C ASP A 474 32.29 -3.44 4.28
N ALA A 475 31.45 -2.76 3.50
CA ALA A 475 30.40 -1.89 4.01
C ALA A 475 29.39 -2.64 4.91
N ARG A 476 28.94 -1.96 5.97
CA ARG A 476 27.87 -2.40 6.85
C ARG A 476 26.62 -1.59 6.54
N ALA A 477 25.47 -2.26 6.49
CA ALA A 477 24.18 -1.58 6.34
C ALA A 477 23.23 -1.96 7.47
N ILE A 478 22.31 -1.04 7.76
CA ILE A 478 21.16 -1.27 8.63
C ILE A 478 19.96 -1.53 7.73
N LEU A 479 19.18 -2.56 8.03
CA LEU A 479 17.93 -2.87 7.33
C LEU A 479 16.78 -2.86 8.31
N THR A 480 15.76 -2.02 8.08
CA THR A 480 14.59 -1.97 8.95
C THR A 480 13.56 -3.04 8.57
N LEU A 481 12.85 -3.54 9.58
CA LEU A 481 11.82 -4.56 9.43
C LEU A 481 10.43 -4.00 9.72
N GLY A 482 9.49 -4.19 8.79
CA GLY A 482 8.09 -3.77 8.91
C GLY A 482 7.14 -4.95 9.07
N LYS A 483 5.96 -4.72 9.68
CA LYS A 483 4.99 -5.76 10.05
C LYS A 483 4.46 -6.60 8.88
N ASP A 484 4.38 -6.00 7.70
CA ASP A 484 3.79 -6.60 6.50
C ASP A 484 4.84 -7.09 5.49
N MET A 485 6.12 -6.97 5.83
CA MET A 485 7.19 -7.44 4.95
C MET A 485 7.09 -8.95 4.73
N VAL A 486 7.39 -9.35 3.50
CA VAL A 486 7.54 -10.76 3.10
C VAL A 486 9.01 -11.08 2.80
N TRP A 487 9.32 -12.36 2.63
CA TRP A 487 10.68 -12.82 2.29
C TRP A 487 11.28 -12.10 1.08
N ARG A 488 10.44 -11.80 0.09
CA ARG A 488 10.81 -11.05 -1.11
C ARG A 488 11.35 -9.65 -0.77
N ASP A 489 10.62 -8.88 0.02
CA ASP A 489 10.98 -7.50 0.35
C ASP A 489 12.29 -7.47 1.13
N TYR A 490 12.43 -8.38 2.09
CA TYR A 490 13.64 -8.57 2.88
C TYR A 490 14.86 -8.90 2.01
N CYS A 491 14.71 -9.81 1.04
CA CYS A 491 15.78 -10.11 0.08
C CYS A 491 16.14 -8.88 -0.76
N GLN A 492 15.15 -8.20 -1.33
CA GLN A 492 15.38 -7.06 -2.21
C GLN A 492 16.09 -5.89 -1.49
N GLY A 493 15.73 -5.65 -0.23
CA GLY A 493 16.40 -4.71 0.67
C GLY A 493 17.83 -5.14 0.96
N ALA A 494 18.06 -6.37 1.44
CA ALA A 494 19.39 -6.86 1.80
C ALA A 494 20.36 -6.83 0.60
N TYR A 495 19.90 -7.24 -0.59
CA TYR A 495 20.71 -7.25 -1.82
C TYR A 495 20.91 -5.86 -2.45
N ARG A 496 20.50 -4.75 -1.80
CA ARG A 496 21.08 -3.42 -2.09
C ARG A 496 22.57 -3.39 -1.76
N MET A 497 22.99 -4.18 -0.77
CA MET A 497 24.39 -4.50 -0.52
C MET A 497 24.84 -5.55 -1.55
N ARG A 498 25.21 -5.09 -2.77
CA ARG A 498 25.62 -5.98 -3.88
C ARG A 498 26.79 -6.92 -3.54
N GLY A 499 27.59 -6.54 -2.55
CA GLY A 499 28.71 -7.31 -2.00
C GLY A 499 28.37 -8.07 -0.71
N ILE A 500 27.10 -8.33 -0.38
CA ILE A 500 26.69 -9.05 0.84
C ILE A 500 27.31 -10.46 0.95
N ASN A 501 27.57 -11.10 -0.18
CA ASN A 501 28.29 -12.38 -0.26
C ASN A 501 29.81 -12.24 -0.43
N ARG A 502 30.35 -11.02 -0.29
CA ARG A 502 31.73 -10.63 -0.59
C ARG A 502 32.28 -9.61 0.40
N GLY A 503 31.95 -9.78 1.69
CA GLY A 503 32.50 -8.99 2.79
C GLY A 503 31.58 -7.90 3.35
N GLN A 504 30.53 -7.49 2.63
CA GLN A 504 29.53 -6.57 3.18
C GLN A 504 28.62 -7.31 4.16
N ARG A 505 28.11 -6.58 5.15
CA ARG A 505 27.27 -7.13 6.24
C ARG A 505 26.03 -6.29 6.45
N VAL A 506 24.98 -6.90 7.00
CA VAL A 506 23.72 -6.21 7.30
C VAL A 506 23.29 -6.49 8.75
N VAL A 507 22.93 -5.43 9.46
CA VAL A 507 22.28 -5.50 10.77
C VAL A 507 20.79 -5.22 10.57
N VAL A 508 19.95 -6.19 10.89
CA VAL A 508 18.50 -6.06 10.82
C VAL A 508 18.00 -5.39 12.09
N TYR A 509 17.27 -4.30 11.95
CA TYR A 509 16.61 -3.60 13.05
C TYR A 509 15.15 -4.03 13.12
N ALA A 510 14.75 -4.60 14.26
CA ALA A 510 13.39 -5.02 14.52
C ALA A 510 12.82 -4.25 15.72
N ILE A 511 11.76 -3.48 15.49
CA ILE A 511 11.03 -2.78 16.56
C ILE A 511 10.29 -3.77 17.47
N PRO A 512 9.96 -3.39 18.72
CA PRO A 512 9.31 -4.27 19.69
C PRO A 512 8.01 -4.91 19.16
N GLU A 513 7.21 -4.14 18.42
CA GLU A 513 5.93 -4.60 17.86
C GLU A 513 6.15 -5.73 16.85
N VAL A 514 7.12 -5.56 15.95
CA VAL A 514 7.45 -6.59 14.94
C VAL A 514 8.07 -7.80 15.59
N SER A 515 8.94 -7.61 16.59
CA SER A 515 9.50 -8.72 17.37
C SER A 515 8.40 -9.56 18.03
N LYS A 516 7.37 -8.92 18.62
CA LYS A 516 6.20 -9.62 19.18
C LYS A 516 5.40 -10.39 18.10
N LEU A 517 5.26 -9.83 16.90
CA LEU A 517 4.58 -10.50 15.79
C LEU A 517 5.33 -11.74 15.31
N VAL A 518 6.67 -11.69 15.25
CA VAL A 518 7.53 -12.83 14.94
C VAL A 518 7.30 -13.94 15.96
N GLU A 519 7.42 -13.64 17.25
CA GLU A 519 7.23 -14.61 18.33
C GLU A 519 5.83 -15.25 18.31
N LYS A 520 4.79 -14.42 18.16
CA LYS A 520 3.40 -14.90 18.09
C LYS A 520 3.18 -15.86 16.93
N ALA A 521 3.59 -15.46 15.72
CA ALA A 521 3.38 -16.27 14.52
C ALA A 521 4.11 -17.62 14.57
N LEU A 522 5.30 -17.66 15.18
CA LEU A 522 6.07 -18.90 15.34
C LEU A 522 5.42 -19.84 16.36
N THR A 523 4.79 -19.29 17.40
CA THR A 523 4.00 -20.06 18.38
C THR A 523 2.80 -20.74 17.71
N ASP A 524 2.06 -20.00 16.88
CA ASP A 524 0.84 -20.49 16.20
C ASP A 524 1.09 -21.67 15.26
N VAL A 525 2.25 -21.70 14.60
CA VAL A 525 2.60 -22.76 13.62
C VAL A 525 3.11 -24.02 14.31
N ALA A 526 3.11 -24.06 15.65
CA ALA A 526 3.69 -25.15 16.45
C ALA A 526 5.06 -25.57 15.90
N ILE A 527 5.87 -24.58 15.49
CA ILE A 527 7.30 -24.78 15.32
C ILE A 527 7.81 -25.01 16.72
N ARG A 528 7.66 -26.25 17.19
CA ARG A 528 8.12 -26.73 18.48
C ARG A 528 9.53 -26.23 18.59
N ALA A 529 9.73 -25.39 19.60
CA ALA A 529 10.92 -24.64 19.87
C ALA A 529 12.16 -25.53 19.81
N ASP A 530 12.72 -25.72 18.63
CA ASP A 530 14.15 -25.83 18.55
C ASP A 530 14.66 -24.41 18.78
N ALA A 531 14.61 -23.99 20.04
CA ALA A 531 15.13 -22.71 20.53
C ALA A 531 16.61 -22.53 20.17
N LYS A 532 17.26 -23.60 19.67
CA LYS A 532 18.59 -23.63 19.09
C LYS A 532 18.69 -23.03 17.68
N ARG A 533 17.58 -22.84 16.95
CA ARG A 533 17.63 -22.18 15.64
C ARG A 533 17.96 -20.71 15.81
N SER A 534 18.84 -20.19 14.96
CA SER A 534 19.29 -18.80 15.05
C SER A 534 18.09 -17.83 14.95
N PRO A 535 18.15 -16.66 15.63
CA PRO A 535 17.12 -15.63 15.51
C PRO A 535 16.84 -15.22 14.05
N LEU A 536 17.86 -15.27 13.19
CA LEU A 536 17.74 -15.00 11.76
C LEU A 536 16.85 -16.03 11.05
N VAL A 537 17.03 -17.33 11.33
CA VAL A 537 16.17 -18.38 10.76
C VAL A 537 14.71 -18.18 11.19
N ARG A 538 14.49 -17.82 12.46
CA ARG A 538 13.15 -17.54 13.00
C ARG A 538 12.49 -16.35 12.29
N LEU A 539 13.24 -15.27 12.07
CA LEU A 539 12.81 -14.12 11.29
C LEU A 539 12.43 -14.51 9.86
N VAL A 540 13.29 -15.28 9.18
CA VAL A 540 13.04 -15.73 7.81
C VAL A 540 11.79 -16.59 7.70
N VAL A 541 11.56 -17.48 8.65
CA VAL A 541 10.31 -18.26 8.70
C VAL A 541 9.09 -17.36 8.82
N TRP A 542 9.13 -16.34 9.69
CA TRP A 542 8.03 -15.38 9.81
C TRP A 542 7.77 -14.64 8.49
N LEU A 543 8.83 -14.19 7.81
CA LEU A 543 8.74 -13.53 6.49
C LEU A 543 8.13 -14.44 5.41
N VAL A 544 8.47 -15.74 5.43
CA VAL A 544 7.88 -16.74 4.53
C VAL A 544 6.40 -16.99 4.87
N LEU A 545 6.05 -17.09 6.16
CA LEU A 545 4.66 -17.23 6.60
C LEU A 545 3.81 -16.02 6.17
N ASN A 546 4.34 -14.80 6.28
CA ASN A 546 3.69 -13.61 5.77
C ASN A 546 3.44 -13.69 4.27
N GLY A 547 4.45 -14.16 3.51
CA GLY A 547 4.35 -14.44 2.07
C GLY A 547 3.23 -15.43 1.75
N LEU A 548 3.23 -16.61 2.38
CA LEU A 548 2.23 -17.66 2.15
C LEU A 548 0.81 -17.19 2.42
N ARG A 549 0.62 -16.46 3.53
CA ARG A 549 -0.70 -15.93 3.87
C ARG A 549 -1.14 -14.88 2.83
N SER A 550 -0.21 -14.16 2.18
CA SER A 550 -0.50 -13.11 1.19
C SER A 550 -0.88 -13.76 -0.13
N GLU A 551 -0.06 -14.71 -0.57
CA GLU A 551 -0.29 -15.51 -1.76
C GLU A 551 -1.58 -16.33 -1.66
N LYS A 552 -1.98 -16.81 -0.47
CA LYS A 552 -3.27 -17.51 -0.28
C LYS A 552 -4.46 -16.65 -0.68
N VAL A 553 -4.48 -15.37 -0.29
CA VAL A 553 -5.57 -14.44 -0.61
C VAL A 553 -5.56 -14.14 -2.11
N GLN A 554 -4.39 -13.81 -2.65
CA GLN A 554 -4.25 -13.51 -4.07
C GLN A 554 -4.58 -14.72 -4.95
N ALA A 555 -4.24 -15.95 -4.51
CA ALA A 555 -4.61 -17.19 -5.18
C ALA A 555 -6.12 -17.42 -5.19
N GLY A 556 -6.82 -17.07 -4.10
CA GLY A 556 -8.27 -17.10 -4.06
C GLY A 556 -8.90 -16.16 -5.09
N MET A 557 -8.43 -14.90 -5.12
CA MET A 557 -8.87 -13.90 -6.09
C MET A 557 -8.59 -14.33 -7.54
N LEU A 558 -7.38 -14.80 -7.81
CA LEU A 558 -6.97 -15.25 -9.14
C LEU A 558 -7.80 -16.45 -9.60
N ARG A 559 -8.11 -17.40 -8.73
CA ARG A 559 -9.00 -18.54 -9.06
C ARG A 559 -10.41 -18.07 -9.41
N SER A 560 -10.93 -17.07 -8.71
CA SER A 560 -12.22 -16.45 -9.03
C SER A 560 -12.19 -15.81 -10.42
N GLN A 561 -11.16 -15.01 -10.70
CA GLN A 561 -10.96 -14.38 -12.02
C GLN A 561 -10.77 -15.40 -13.15
N ASP A 562 -9.99 -16.47 -12.90
CA ASP A 562 -9.84 -17.58 -13.85
C ASP A 562 -11.19 -18.26 -14.13
N SER A 563 -12.07 -18.40 -13.13
CA SER A 563 -13.39 -18.98 -13.34
C SER A 563 -14.27 -18.08 -14.22
N HIS A 564 -14.18 -16.75 -14.06
CA HIS A 564 -14.91 -15.79 -14.87
C HIS A 564 -14.53 -15.86 -16.35
N THR A 565 -13.30 -16.29 -16.66
CA THR A 565 -12.83 -16.46 -18.04
C THR A 565 -13.71 -17.44 -18.83
N LEU A 566 -14.36 -18.42 -18.18
CA LEU A 566 -15.19 -19.43 -18.84
C LEU A 566 -16.35 -18.81 -19.65
N TRP A 567 -16.98 -17.75 -19.14
CA TRP A 567 -18.09 -17.08 -19.82
C TRP A 567 -17.69 -15.72 -20.40
N ARG A 568 -16.70 -15.01 -19.82
CA ARG A 568 -16.17 -13.77 -20.40
C ARG A 568 -15.50 -13.98 -21.75
N ARG A 569 -14.77 -15.07 -21.95
CA ARG A 569 -14.08 -15.32 -23.23
C ARG A 569 -15.05 -15.50 -24.41
N PRO A 570 -16.05 -16.40 -24.36
CA PRO A 570 -17.05 -16.49 -25.43
C PRO A 570 -17.77 -15.16 -25.68
N ALA A 571 -18.13 -14.43 -24.62
CA ALA A 571 -18.80 -13.15 -24.76
C ALA A 571 -17.92 -12.09 -25.43
N PHE A 572 -16.63 -12.06 -25.09
CA PHE A 572 -15.66 -11.18 -25.74
C PHE A 572 -15.53 -11.49 -27.23
N VAL A 573 -15.40 -12.77 -27.60
CA VAL A 573 -15.31 -13.20 -29.00
C VAL A 573 -16.58 -12.80 -29.76
N TRP A 574 -17.76 -13.05 -29.18
CA TRP A 574 -19.03 -12.68 -29.80
C TRP A 574 -19.10 -11.16 -30.03
N LEU A 575 -18.76 -10.35 -29.03
CA LEU A 575 -18.73 -8.88 -29.12
C LEU A 575 -17.75 -8.39 -30.18
N GLN A 576 -16.62 -9.07 -30.37
CA GLN A 576 -15.65 -8.74 -31.43
C GLN A 576 -16.19 -9.09 -32.82
N GLU A 577 -16.83 -10.25 -32.98
CA GLU A 577 -17.41 -10.69 -34.25
C GLU A 577 -18.62 -9.84 -34.67
N HIS A 578 -19.37 -9.30 -33.71
CA HIS A 578 -20.60 -8.52 -33.91
C HIS A 578 -20.44 -7.06 -33.48
N ALA A 579 -19.23 -6.49 -33.62
CA ALA A 579 -18.94 -5.13 -33.18
C ALA A 579 -19.83 -4.05 -33.85
N GLU A 580 -20.34 -4.32 -35.05
CA GLU A 580 -21.26 -3.44 -35.78
C GLU A 580 -22.69 -3.45 -35.19
N GLU A 581 -23.02 -4.43 -34.35
CA GLU A 581 -24.34 -4.63 -33.73
C GLU A 581 -24.40 -4.15 -32.26
N ALA A 582 -23.47 -3.26 -31.87
CA ALA A 582 -23.21 -2.87 -30.48
C ALA A 582 -24.40 -2.28 -29.68
N ALA A 583 -25.53 -1.98 -30.33
CA ALA A 583 -26.74 -1.43 -29.70
C ALA A 583 -27.88 -2.46 -29.53
N THR A 584 -27.69 -3.72 -29.92
CA THR A 584 -28.72 -4.76 -29.78
C THR A 584 -28.90 -5.21 -28.33
N GLU A 585 -30.09 -5.72 -27.99
CA GLU A 585 -30.31 -6.37 -26.69
C GLU A 585 -29.40 -7.58 -26.49
N GLU A 586 -29.00 -8.24 -27.57
CA GLU A 586 -28.06 -9.36 -27.51
C GLU A 586 -26.64 -8.90 -27.17
N ALA A 587 -26.18 -7.78 -27.74
CA ALA A 587 -24.91 -7.16 -27.36
C ALA A 587 -24.92 -6.72 -25.89
N LYS A 588 -26.05 -6.20 -25.38
CA LYS A 588 -26.18 -5.84 -23.96
C LYS A 588 -26.03 -7.04 -23.04
N LYS A 589 -26.62 -8.20 -23.35
CA LYS A 589 -26.44 -9.43 -22.55
C LYS A 589 -24.97 -9.86 -22.46
N HIS A 590 -24.24 -9.77 -23.58
CA HIS A 590 -22.81 -10.08 -23.60
C HIS A 590 -21.97 -9.03 -22.88
N LEU A 591 -22.40 -7.77 -22.88
CA LEU A 591 -21.75 -6.69 -22.14
C LEU A 591 -21.97 -6.80 -20.62
N ASP A 592 -23.18 -7.20 -20.20
CA ASP A 592 -23.54 -7.38 -18.78
C ASP A 592 -22.69 -8.47 -18.09
N ILE A 593 -22.11 -9.42 -18.86
CA ILE A 593 -21.12 -10.39 -18.36
C ILE A 593 -19.84 -9.72 -17.80
N PHE A 594 -19.50 -8.54 -18.32
CA PHE A 594 -18.35 -7.76 -17.88
C PHE A 594 -18.73 -6.77 -16.78
N GLU A 595 -20.00 -6.66 -16.40
CA GLU A 595 -20.41 -5.80 -15.31
C GLU A 595 -19.68 -6.22 -14.03
N GLU A 596 -19.14 -5.25 -13.31
CA GLU A 596 -18.58 -5.42 -11.98
C GLU A 596 -19.72 -5.86 -11.08
N SER A 597 -19.83 -7.18 -10.89
CA SER A 597 -20.84 -7.79 -10.03
C SER A 597 -20.81 -7.06 -8.69
N ARG A 598 -21.91 -6.38 -8.33
CA ARG A 598 -22.05 -5.80 -7.00
C ARG A 598 -21.80 -6.92 -6.01
N TRP A 599 -20.66 -6.91 -5.34
CA TRP A 599 -20.56 -7.56 -4.06
C TRP A 599 -21.69 -6.95 -3.23
N THR A 600 -22.64 -7.80 -2.81
CA THR A 600 -23.93 -7.49 -2.19
C THR A 600 -25.11 -7.26 -3.15
N SER A 601 -25.89 -8.31 -3.42
CA SER A 601 -27.33 -8.38 -3.06
C SER A 601 -28.10 -9.48 -3.82
N THR A 602 -27.73 -10.74 -3.61
CA THR A 602 -28.68 -11.86 -3.71
C THR A 602 -28.45 -12.78 -2.53
#